data_AF-A0A849R9S1-F1
#
_entry.id   AF-A0A849R9S1-F1
#
_cell.length_a   1.000
_cell.length_b   1.000
_cell.length_c   1.000
_cell.angle_alpha   90.00
_cell.angle_beta   90.00
_cell.angle_gamma   90.00
#
_symmetry.space_group_name_H-M   'P 1'
#
loop_
_entity.id
_entity.type
_entity.pdbx_description
1 polymer ?
#
loop_
_entity_poly.entity_id
_entity_poly.type
_entity_poly.pdbx_seq_one_letter_code
_entity_poly.pdbx_strand_id
1 'polypeptide(L)'
;YKRTLAHLITENKEHINVALVEMGLAAVNIYPPNLLYVDELVAAGKRAEHAKRGIWQQAEYAVTKVDWLDKNGHSGWTRLMGKVSVVRSSRKYVYLEFSDLFQARIEKKWLSLFPDINSYRGKTVEVRGWLNKNRDGWSMLIRHPSTIVLIPG
;
A
#
# COMPACT_ATOMS: atom_id res chain seq x y z
N TYR A 1 23.51 1.48 3.18
CA TYR A 1 22.91 2.81 3.42
C TYR A 1 22.52 2.92 4.89
N LYS A 2 23.02 3.94 5.62
CA LYS A 2 22.80 4.20 7.05
C LYS A 2 21.86 5.42 7.24
N ARG A 3 20.58 5.31 6.87
CA ARG A 3 19.61 6.38 7.13
C ARG A 3 18.90 6.10 8.46
N THR A 4 18.79 7.11 9.32
CA THR A 4 18.03 7.05 10.57
C THR A 4 16.56 7.37 10.28
N LEU A 5 15.64 6.54 10.77
CA LEU A 5 14.21 6.80 10.75
C LEU A 5 13.79 7.28 12.14
N ALA A 6 13.15 8.45 12.22
CA ALA A 6 12.70 9.05 13.47
C ALA A 6 11.32 9.69 13.30
N HIS A 7 10.61 9.80 14.41
CA HIS A 7 9.37 10.57 14.51
C HIS A 7 9.71 11.88 15.20
N LEU A 8 9.33 13.00 14.58
CA LEU A 8 9.54 14.32 15.14
C LEU A 8 8.26 14.77 15.85
N ILE A 9 8.41 15.21 17.10
CA ILE A 9 7.34 15.72 17.94
C ILE A 9 7.75 17.12 18.40
N THR A 10 6.88 18.11 18.20
CA THR A 10 7.16 19.50 18.61
C THR A 10 7.02 19.66 20.13
N GLU A 11 7.46 20.80 20.67
CA GLU A 11 7.27 21.13 22.10
C GLU A 11 5.79 21.15 22.51
N ASN A 12 4.90 21.48 21.58
CA ASN A 12 3.45 21.44 21.75
C ASN A 12 2.86 20.02 21.61
N LYS A 13 3.71 18.98 21.59
CA LYS A 13 3.35 17.57 21.43
C LYS A 13 2.71 17.23 20.08
N GLU A 14 2.93 18.05 19.06
CA GLU A 14 2.42 17.76 17.72
C GLU A 14 3.31 16.73 17.01
N HIS A 15 2.71 15.62 16.58
CA HIS A 15 3.42 14.64 15.78
C HIS A 15 3.46 15.07 14.30
N ILE A 16 4.65 15.49 13.83
CA ILE A 16 4.82 16.09 12.50
C ILE A 16 4.42 15.12 11.37
N ASN A 17 4.82 13.85 11.41
CA ASN A 17 4.44 12.89 10.37
C ASN A 17 2.91 12.70 10.28
N VAL A 18 2.22 12.65 11.43
CA VAL A 18 0.74 12.53 11.46
C VAL A 18 0.11 13.79 10.87
N ALA A 19 0.60 14.98 11.24
CA ALA A 19 0.12 16.24 10.69
C ALA A 19 0.29 16.34 9.16
N LEU A 20 1.47 15.98 8.63
CA LEU A 20 1.72 15.95 7.18
C LEU A 20 0.76 15.01 6.45
N VAL A 21 0.50 13.84 7.03
CA VAL A 21 -0.45 12.86 6.45
C VAL A 21 -1.88 13.41 6.53
N GLU A 22 -2.30 13.98 7.66
CA GLU A 22 -3.64 14.57 7.86
C GLU A 22 -3.94 15.70 6.87
N MET A 23 -2.91 16.50 6.54
CA MET A 23 -2.98 17.57 5.54
C MET A 23 -2.94 17.05 4.09
N GLY A 24 -2.76 15.75 3.87
CA GLY A 24 -2.67 15.15 2.53
C GLY A 24 -1.36 15.46 1.81
N LEU A 25 -0.29 15.78 2.54
CA LEU A 25 1.03 16.08 1.97
C LEU A 25 1.92 14.84 1.86
N ALA A 26 1.49 13.70 2.43
CA ALA A 26 2.21 12.44 2.39
C ALA A 26 1.25 11.24 2.37
N ALA A 27 1.66 10.18 1.68
CA ALA A 27 1.03 8.86 1.77
C ALA A 27 1.73 7.99 2.82
N VAL A 28 0.95 7.25 3.60
CA VAL A 28 1.48 6.35 4.65
C VAL A 28 2.12 5.12 4.01
N ASN A 29 3.36 4.83 4.39
CA ASN A 29 4.01 3.58 4.04
C ASN A 29 4.78 3.01 5.24
N ILE A 30 4.35 1.85 5.71
CA ILE A 30 4.90 1.22 6.91
C ILE A 30 6.04 0.28 6.54
N TYR A 31 7.15 0.40 7.26
CA TYR A 31 8.35 -0.42 7.08
C TYR A 31 8.64 -1.21 8.37
N PRO A 32 8.11 -2.44 8.49
CA PRO A 32 8.39 -3.28 9.64
C PRO A 32 9.90 -3.55 9.79
N PRO A 33 10.40 -3.70 11.03
CA PRO A 33 9.62 -3.85 12.26
C PRO A 33 9.19 -2.52 12.92
N ASN A 34 9.42 -1.36 12.30
CA ASN A 34 8.94 -0.09 12.86
C ASN A 34 7.42 0.03 12.66
N LEU A 35 6.68 -0.18 13.74
CA LEU A 35 5.22 -0.15 13.79
C LEU A 35 4.69 0.94 14.75
N LEU A 36 5.55 1.84 15.20
CA LEU A 36 5.13 2.95 16.07
C LEU A 36 4.18 3.88 15.31
N TYR A 37 3.09 4.28 15.98
CA TYR A 37 2.07 5.22 15.47
C TYR A 37 1.37 4.78 14.18
N VAL A 38 1.41 3.48 13.83
CA VAL A 38 0.75 2.96 12.61
C VAL A 38 -0.73 3.33 12.58
N ASP A 39 -1.45 3.12 13.69
CA ASP A 39 -2.89 3.36 13.74
C ASP A 39 -3.22 4.85 13.56
N GLU A 40 -2.45 5.74 14.19
CA GLU A 40 -2.60 7.19 14.06
C GLU A 40 -2.32 7.67 12.63
N LEU A 41 -1.22 7.20 12.03
CA LEU A 41 -0.86 7.52 10.65
C LEU A 41 -1.91 7.01 9.66
N VAL A 42 -2.34 5.76 9.80
CA VAL A 42 -3.35 5.15 8.92
C VAL A 42 -4.68 5.88 9.05
N ALA A 43 -5.10 6.24 10.27
CA ALA A 43 -6.32 7.00 10.50
C ALA A 43 -6.24 8.40 9.88
N ALA A 44 -5.12 9.10 10.04
CA ALA A 44 -4.89 10.40 9.40
C ALA A 44 -4.93 10.30 7.87
N GLY A 45 -4.29 9.26 7.31
CA GLY A 45 -4.28 9.03 5.86
C GLY A 45 -5.69 8.80 5.31
N LYS A 46 -6.51 8.01 6.01
CA LYS A 46 -7.91 7.79 5.65
C LYS A 46 -8.74 9.08 5.69
N ARG A 47 -8.56 9.93 6.71
CA ARG A 47 -9.24 11.22 6.81
C ARG A 47 -8.84 12.16 5.68
N ALA A 48 -7.54 12.26 5.39
CA ALA A 48 -7.03 13.08 4.30
C ALA A 48 -7.53 12.61 2.92
N GLU A 49 -7.56 11.29 2.70
CA GLU A 49 -8.08 10.69 1.47
C GLU A 49 -9.59 10.96 1.32
N HIS A 50 -10.39 10.74 2.36
CA HIS A 50 -11.83 11.00 2.34
C HIS A 50 -12.15 12.48 2.11
N ALA A 51 -11.39 13.38 2.73
CA ALA A 51 -11.52 14.82 2.56
C ALA A 51 -10.87 15.36 1.27
N LYS A 52 -10.29 14.49 0.42
CA LYS A 52 -9.59 14.84 -0.82
C LYS A 52 -8.54 15.95 -0.62
N ARG A 53 -7.73 15.87 0.44
CA ARG A 53 -6.71 16.89 0.74
C ARG A 53 -5.41 16.64 -0.04
N GLY A 54 -4.75 17.70 -0.49
CA GLY A 54 -3.37 17.63 -1.02
C GLY A 54 -3.24 16.65 -2.19
N ILE A 55 -2.37 15.64 -2.06
CA ILE A 55 -2.13 14.64 -3.11
C ILE A 55 -3.43 13.89 -3.48
N TRP A 56 -4.38 13.74 -2.56
CA TRP A 56 -5.59 12.95 -2.75
C TRP A 56 -6.60 13.58 -3.72
N GLN A 57 -6.44 14.85 -4.10
CA GLN A 57 -7.26 15.49 -5.14
C GLN A 57 -6.65 15.38 -6.55
N GLN A 58 -5.40 14.91 -6.66
CA GLN A 58 -4.66 14.86 -7.91
C GLN A 58 -4.93 13.56 -8.66
N ALA A 59 -5.11 13.66 -9.99
CA ALA A 59 -5.40 12.50 -10.84
C ALA A 59 -4.28 11.44 -10.82
N GLU A 60 -3.02 11.84 -10.63
CA GLU A 60 -1.87 10.93 -10.53
C GLU A 60 -1.96 9.98 -9.32
N TYR A 61 -2.67 10.38 -8.27
CA TYR A 61 -2.89 9.57 -7.06
C TYR A 61 -4.29 8.92 -7.03
N ALA A 62 -5.02 8.96 -8.14
CA ALA A 62 -6.28 8.26 -8.27
C ALA A 62 -6.04 6.74 -8.34
N VAL A 63 -7.06 5.98 -7.91
CA VAL A 63 -7.03 4.53 -8.04
C VAL A 63 -7.26 4.12 -9.49
N THR A 64 -6.41 3.22 -10.01
CA THR A 64 -6.51 2.69 -11.37
C THR A 64 -6.88 1.22 -11.33
N LYS A 65 -7.71 0.76 -12.28
CA LYS A 65 -8.02 -0.67 -12.41
C LYS A 65 -6.79 -1.43 -12.89
N VAL A 66 -6.57 -2.63 -12.34
CA VAL A 66 -5.48 -3.52 -12.80
C VAL A 66 -5.59 -3.81 -14.31
N ASP A 67 -6.82 -3.92 -14.84
CA ASP A 67 -7.07 -4.18 -16.27
C ASP A 67 -6.59 -3.05 -17.20
N TRP A 68 -6.33 -1.86 -16.66
CA TRP A 68 -5.79 -0.72 -17.41
C TRP A 68 -4.27 -0.59 -17.28
N LEU A 69 -3.63 -1.43 -16.47
CA LEU A 69 -2.19 -1.49 -16.39
C LEU A 69 -1.65 -2.10 -17.69
N ASP A 70 -0.67 -1.44 -18.30
CA ASP A 70 0.00 -1.92 -19.50
C ASP A 70 1.48 -2.26 -19.22
N LYS A 71 2.23 -2.61 -20.27
CA LYS A 71 3.65 -2.94 -20.17
C LYS A 71 4.55 -1.74 -19.82
N ASN A 72 4.06 -0.51 -19.97
CA ASN A 72 4.75 0.72 -19.58
C ASN A 72 4.59 0.98 -18.08
N GLY A 73 3.49 0.52 -17.50
CA GLY A 73 3.22 0.58 -16.07
C GLY A 73 2.90 2.00 -15.61
N HIS A 74 3.35 2.34 -14.40
CA HIS A 74 3.17 3.67 -13.81
C HIS A 74 4.42 4.07 -13.04
N SER A 75 4.85 5.33 -13.18
CA SER A 75 5.99 5.86 -12.43
C SER A 75 5.58 6.25 -11.03
N GLY A 76 6.40 5.91 -10.03
CA GLY A 76 6.18 6.36 -8.66
C GLY A 76 5.16 5.53 -7.88
N TRP A 77 4.60 6.16 -6.84
CA TRP A 77 3.66 5.49 -5.93
C TRP A 77 2.30 5.39 -6.60
N THR A 78 1.71 4.19 -6.59
CA THR A 78 0.55 3.82 -7.41
C THR A 78 -0.50 3.11 -6.56
N ARG A 79 -1.77 3.28 -6.93
CA ARG A 79 -2.93 2.60 -6.34
C ARG A 79 -3.61 1.76 -7.41
N LEU A 80 -3.67 0.45 -7.20
CA LEU A 80 -4.27 -0.48 -8.14
C LEU A 80 -5.44 -1.22 -7.51
N MET A 81 -6.59 -1.23 -8.18
CA MET A 81 -7.78 -1.96 -7.76
C MET A 81 -8.03 -3.14 -8.71
N GLY A 82 -8.28 -4.31 -8.13
CA GLY A 82 -8.68 -5.48 -8.91
C GLY A 82 -9.12 -6.64 -8.04
N LYS A 83 -9.61 -7.69 -8.67
CA LYS A 83 -10.00 -8.93 -8.00
C LYS A 83 -8.78 -9.83 -7.84
N VAL A 84 -8.56 -10.36 -6.64
CA VAL A 84 -7.52 -11.38 -6.43
C VAL A 84 -8.03 -12.70 -7.00
N SER A 85 -7.44 -13.17 -8.10
CA SER A 85 -7.82 -14.43 -8.75
C SER A 85 -7.23 -15.64 -8.01
N VAL A 86 -5.94 -15.53 -7.66
CA VAL A 86 -5.17 -16.62 -7.05
C VAL A 86 -4.35 -16.08 -5.89
N VAL A 87 -4.30 -16.88 -4.82
CA VAL A 87 -3.31 -16.72 -3.75
C VAL A 87 -2.34 -17.88 -3.86
N ARG A 88 -1.06 -17.58 -4.11
CA ARG A 88 0.00 -18.59 -4.19
C ARG A 88 1.13 -18.28 -3.22
N SER A 89 1.91 -19.29 -2.87
CA SER A 89 3.04 -19.15 -1.95
C SER A 89 4.32 -19.70 -2.56
N SER A 90 5.45 -19.07 -2.23
CA SER A 90 6.80 -19.60 -2.48
C SER A 90 7.54 -19.77 -1.15
N ARG A 91 8.85 -20.07 -1.20
CA ARG A 91 9.69 -20.12 0.00
C ARG A 91 9.74 -18.78 0.75
N LYS A 92 9.82 -17.66 0.04
CA LYS A 92 10.03 -16.32 0.63
C LYS A 92 8.78 -15.43 0.65
N TYR A 93 7.86 -15.63 -0.30
CA TYR A 93 6.74 -14.71 -0.50
C TYR A 93 5.39 -15.44 -0.53
N VAL A 94 4.34 -14.68 -0.28
CA VAL A 94 2.97 -14.97 -0.72
C VAL A 94 2.62 -13.96 -1.81
N TYR A 95 1.91 -14.39 -2.84
CA TYR A 95 1.49 -13.57 -3.96
C TYR A 95 -0.03 -13.54 -4.04
N LEU A 96 -0.57 -12.34 -4.20
CA LEU A 96 -1.95 -12.08 -4.61
C LEU A 96 -1.89 -11.74 -6.10
N GLU A 97 -2.40 -12.65 -6.93
CA GLU A 97 -2.43 -12.46 -8.38
C GLU A 97 -3.74 -11.78 -8.78
N PHE A 98 -3.64 -10.79 -9.66
CA PHE A 98 -4.78 -10.03 -10.15
C PHE A 98 -4.97 -10.23 -11.65
N SER A 99 -3.87 -10.30 -12.40
CA SER A 99 -3.84 -10.61 -13.83
C SER A 99 -2.49 -11.22 -14.19
N ASP A 100 -2.33 -11.65 -15.44
CA ASP A 100 -1.04 -12.12 -15.97
C ASP A 100 0.06 -11.05 -15.89
N LEU A 101 -0.35 -9.77 -15.86
CA LEU A 101 0.56 -8.63 -15.86
C LEU A 101 0.83 -8.08 -14.44
N PHE A 102 -0.03 -8.34 -13.45
CA PHE A 102 0.12 -7.74 -12.12
C PHE A 102 -0.12 -8.70 -10.96
N GLN A 103 0.80 -8.64 -10.00
CA GLN A 103 0.70 -9.33 -8.72
C GLN A 103 1.19 -8.46 -7.56
N ALA A 104 0.52 -8.54 -6.42
CA ALA A 104 1.05 -8.04 -5.16
C ALA A 104 1.82 -9.16 -4.44
N ARG A 105 2.94 -8.84 -3.80
CA ARG A 105 3.77 -9.81 -3.07
C ARG A 105 4.03 -9.37 -1.64
N ILE A 106 3.92 -10.31 -0.72
CA ILE A 106 4.11 -10.12 0.73
C ILE A 106 5.26 -11.03 1.18
N GLU A 107 6.24 -10.51 1.91
CA GLU A 107 7.29 -11.35 2.50
C GLU A 107 6.73 -12.20 3.64
N LYS A 108 7.03 -13.50 3.66
CA LYS A 108 6.48 -14.44 4.65
C LYS A 108 6.77 -14.05 6.10
N LYS A 109 7.91 -13.40 6.36
CA LYS A 109 8.29 -12.90 7.69
C LYS A 109 7.33 -11.85 8.27
N TRP A 110 6.50 -11.21 7.43
CA TRP A 110 5.53 -10.20 7.85
C TRP A 110 4.10 -10.72 7.91
N LEU A 111 3.85 -12.00 7.60
CA LEU A 111 2.50 -12.54 7.54
C LEU A 111 1.73 -12.44 8.84
N SER A 112 2.41 -12.46 9.99
CA SER A 112 1.77 -12.27 11.30
C SER A 112 1.10 -10.91 11.47
N LEU A 113 1.43 -9.91 10.63
CA LEU A 113 0.78 -8.61 10.63
C LEU A 113 -0.53 -8.62 9.83
N PHE A 114 -0.74 -9.61 8.96
CA PHE A 114 -1.89 -9.65 8.06
C PHE A 114 -3.00 -10.53 8.66
N PRO A 115 -4.28 -10.28 8.28
CA PRO A 115 -5.31 -11.31 8.41
C PRO A 115 -4.94 -12.54 7.57
N ASP A 116 -5.71 -13.62 7.66
CA ASP A 116 -5.52 -14.78 6.78
C ASP A 116 -5.46 -14.33 5.32
N ILE A 117 -4.32 -14.56 4.66
CA ILE A 117 -4.09 -14.10 3.29
C ILE A 117 -5.06 -14.76 2.31
N ASN A 118 -5.52 -15.98 2.61
CA ASN A 118 -6.49 -16.65 1.75
C ASN A 118 -7.86 -15.95 1.75
N SER A 119 -8.17 -15.14 2.77
CA SER A 119 -9.40 -14.34 2.82
C SER A 119 -9.51 -13.31 1.70
N TYR A 120 -8.37 -12.92 1.07
CA TYR A 120 -8.37 -12.03 -0.08
C TYR A 120 -8.78 -12.71 -1.38
N ARG A 121 -8.70 -14.05 -1.48
CA ARG A 121 -9.02 -14.78 -2.71
C ARG A 121 -10.47 -14.50 -3.13
N GLY A 122 -10.65 -14.12 -4.39
CA GLY A 122 -11.95 -13.81 -4.96
C GLY A 122 -12.54 -12.45 -4.53
N LYS A 123 -11.85 -11.68 -3.69
CA LYS A 123 -12.27 -10.33 -3.28
C LYS A 123 -11.66 -9.28 -4.20
N THR A 124 -12.40 -8.19 -4.40
CA THR A 124 -11.86 -6.97 -5.01
C THR A 124 -11.15 -6.17 -3.92
N VAL A 125 -9.89 -5.86 -4.17
CA VAL A 125 -9.06 -5.06 -3.25
C VAL A 125 -8.34 -3.97 -4.00
N GLU A 126 -8.05 -2.88 -3.30
CA GLU A 126 -7.05 -1.92 -3.69
C GLU A 126 -5.71 -2.27 -3.02
N VAL A 127 -4.62 -2.23 -3.78
CA VAL A 127 -3.25 -2.33 -3.27
C VAL A 127 -2.46 -1.06 -3.60
N ARG A 128 -1.62 -0.64 -2.66
CA ARG A 128 -0.93 0.66 -2.70
C ARG A 128 0.58 0.51 -2.56
N GLY A 129 1.36 1.19 -3.41
CA GLY A 129 2.83 1.15 -3.33
C GLY A 129 3.53 1.38 -4.67
N TRP A 130 4.81 1.01 -4.73
CA TRP A 130 5.61 1.15 -5.96
C TRP A 130 5.57 -0.11 -6.80
N LEU A 131 5.37 0.09 -8.10
CA LEU A 131 5.53 -0.96 -9.10
C LEU A 131 7.00 -1.29 -9.29
N ASN A 132 7.31 -2.59 -9.33
CA ASN A 132 8.61 -3.13 -9.63
C ASN A 132 8.48 -4.01 -10.87
N LYS A 133 9.23 -3.66 -11.91
CA LYS A 133 9.27 -4.45 -13.14
C LYS A 133 9.85 -5.83 -12.83
N ASN A 134 9.18 -6.86 -13.32
CA ASN A 134 9.67 -8.23 -13.32
C ASN A 134 9.67 -8.76 -14.76
N ARG A 135 10.06 -10.03 -14.97
CA ARG A 135 10.18 -10.62 -16.31
C ARG A 135 8.85 -10.67 -17.06
N ASP A 136 7.76 -10.91 -16.34
CA ASP A 136 6.45 -11.27 -16.90
C ASP A 136 5.41 -10.14 -16.73
N GLY A 137 5.79 -9.02 -16.10
CA GLY A 137 4.92 -7.90 -15.80
C GLY A 137 5.40 -7.04 -14.63
N TRP A 138 4.45 -6.68 -13.77
CA TRP A 138 4.65 -5.78 -12.64
C TRP A 138 4.38 -6.48 -11.31
N SER A 139 5.15 -6.10 -10.30
CA SER A 139 4.88 -6.52 -8.92
C SER A 139 4.90 -5.35 -7.95
N MET A 140 4.04 -5.42 -6.94
CA MET A 140 4.03 -4.46 -5.84
C MET A 140 4.40 -5.16 -4.54
N LEU A 141 5.42 -4.66 -3.85
CA LEU A 141 5.80 -5.20 -2.53
C LEU A 141 4.91 -4.59 -1.45
N ILE A 142 4.13 -5.44 -0.80
CA ILE A 142 3.24 -5.10 0.30
C ILE A 142 3.93 -5.48 1.60
N ARG A 143 4.18 -4.47 2.45
CA ARG A 143 4.91 -4.64 3.72
C ARG A 143 3.99 -4.73 4.94
N HIS A 144 2.78 -4.18 4.84
CA HIS A 144 1.85 -4.05 5.96
C HIS A 144 0.40 -4.11 5.42
N PRO A 145 -0.57 -4.69 6.15
CA PRO A 145 -1.96 -4.80 5.69
C PRO A 145 -2.63 -3.45 5.39
N SER A 146 -2.17 -2.34 5.98
CA SER A 146 -2.74 -1.01 5.72
C SER A 146 -2.61 -0.53 4.28
N THR A 147 -1.77 -1.18 3.46
CA THR A 147 -1.65 -0.89 2.02
C THR A 147 -2.56 -1.80 1.17
N ILE A 148 -3.41 -2.60 1.79
CA ILE A 148 -4.49 -3.37 1.16
C ILE A 148 -5.83 -2.85 1.70
N VAL A 149 -6.73 -2.43 0.81
CA VAL A 149 -8.08 -1.98 1.18
C VAL A 149 -9.10 -2.89 0.51
N LEU A 150 -9.97 -3.52 1.31
CA LEU A 150 -11.10 -4.28 0.76
C LEU A 150 -12.10 -3.32 0.14
N ILE A 151 -12.50 -3.61 -1.10
CA ILE A 151 -13.54 -2.86 -1.79
C ILE A 151 -14.83 -3.67 -1.67
N PRO A 152 -15.89 -3.12 -1.02
CA PRO A 152 -17.20 -3.76 -0.99
C PRO A 152 -17.68 -4.03 -2.41
N GLY A 153 -18.19 -5.24 -2.64
CA GLY A 153 -18.79 -5.66 -3.91
C GLY A 153 -20.25 -5.28 -4.03
#